data_AF-A0A2T5IBV0-F1
#
_entry.id   AF-A0A2T5IBV0-F1
#
_cell.length_a   1.000
_cell.length_b   1.000
_cell.length_c   1.000
_cell.angle_alpha   90.00
_cell.angle_beta   90.00
_cell.angle_gamma   90.00
#
_symmetry.space_group_name_H-M   'P 1'
#
loop_
_entity.id
_entity.type
_entity.pdbx_description
1 polymer ?
#
loop_
_entity_poly.entity_id
_entity_poly.type
_entity_poly.pdbx_seq_one_letter_code
_entity_poly.pdbx_strand_id
1 'polypeptide(L)'
;MNARRPCRLSPHVNRFRQRGAAAVEFALIASLLFILLFGIMEMGRVLFYWNTATEATRLGARLAVVCGKDAAIIKTRMGNMLSILTPGTIDIAYTPSGCDVSSCRSVTVSITDLNVATFIPFVPLNLNMPPFATTLPRESMGMNAGGEANPDCS
;
A
#
# COMPACT_ATOMS: atom_id res chain seq x y z
N MET A 1 -19.71 25.86 85.60
CA MET A 1 -19.88 26.27 84.18
C MET A 1 -18.87 25.48 83.35
N ASN A 2 -19.30 24.47 82.59
CA ASN A 2 -18.40 23.59 81.84
C ASN A 2 -18.75 23.67 80.34
N ALA A 3 -17.96 24.42 79.58
CA ALA A 3 -18.18 24.67 78.17
C ALA A 3 -17.59 23.52 77.33
N ARG A 4 -18.45 22.66 76.78
CA ARG A 4 -18.04 21.63 75.81
C ARG A 4 -17.89 22.28 74.43
N ARG A 5 -16.67 22.33 73.92
CA ARG A 5 -16.39 22.78 72.53
C ARG A 5 -16.83 21.70 71.54
N PRO A 6 -17.50 22.05 70.43
CA PRO A 6 -17.80 21.08 69.39
C PRO A 6 -16.54 20.78 68.56
N CYS A 7 -16.20 19.50 68.43
CA CYS A 7 -15.24 19.03 67.43
C CYS A 7 -15.81 19.28 66.04
N ARG A 8 -15.15 20.14 65.25
CA ARG A 8 -15.39 20.23 63.80
C ARG A 8 -14.80 18.97 63.15
N LEU A 9 -15.67 18.08 62.67
CA LEU A 9 -15.29 17.04 61.73
C LEU A 9 -14.99 17.70 60.37
N SER A 10 -13.72 17.70 59.98
CA SER A 10 -13.31 18.07 58.62
C SER A 10 -13.87 17.07 57.62
N PRO A 11 -14.43 17.51 56.48
CA PRO A 11 -14.89 16.61 55.45
C PRO A 11 -13.68 15.91 54.83
N HIS A 12 -13.62 14.58 54.98
CA HIS A 12 -12.64 13.74 54.29
C HIS A 12 -12.92 13.81 52.79
N VAL A 13 -12.14 14.61 52.06
CA VAL A 13 -12.21 14.67 50.60
C VAL A 13 -11.79 13.31 50.05
N ASN A 14 -12.76 12.59 49.49
CA ASN A 14 -12.67 11.20 49.08
C ASN A 14 -11.78 11.07 47.81
N ARG A 15 -10.45 10.98 48.00
CA ARG A 15 -9.44 10.87 46.93
C ARG A 15 -9.64 9.68 45.97
N PHE A 16 -10.40 8.66 46.36
CA PHE A 16 -10.69 7.50 45.51
C PHE A 16 -11.54 7.84 44.27
N ARG A 17 -12.40 8.87 44.34
CA ARG A 17 -13.25 9.28 43.21
C ARG A 17 -12.47 9.94 42.06
N GLN A 18 -11.29 10.51 42.32
CA GLN A 18 -10.49 11.17 41.28
C GLN A 18 -9.70 10.20 40.40
N ARG A 19 -9.36 9.00 40.90
CA ARG A 19 -8.59 8.00 40.13
C ARG A 19 -9.36 7.41 38.96
N GLY A 20 -10.66 7.20 39.11
CA GLY A 20 -11.52 6.70 38.02
C GLY A 20 -11.74 7.74 36.91
N ALA A 21 -11.89 9.02 37.27
CA ALA A 21 -12.07 10.10 36.31
C ALA A 21 -10.84 10.26 35.39
N ALA A 22 -9.63 10.25 35.97
CA ALA A 22 -8.39 10.34 35.19
C ALA A 22 -8.21 9.18 34.20
N ALA A 23 -8.67 7.96 34.55
CA ALA A 23 -8.63 6.82 33.64
C ALA A 23 -9.57 7.00 32.43
N VAL A 24 -10.75 7.59 32.63
CA VAL A 24 -11.72 7.87 31.55
C VAL A 24 -11.21 8.98 30.63
N GLU A 25 -10.66 10.05 31.19
CA GLU A 25 -10.05 11.14 30.40
C GLU A 25 -8.91 10.63 29.52
N PHE A 26 -8.04 9.80 30.08
CA PHE A 26 -6.97 9.16 29.32
C PHE A 26 -7.53 8.26 28.20
N ALA A 27 -8.56 7.45 28.49
CA ALA A 27 -9.16 6.56 27.50
C ALA A 27 -9.73 7.33 26.30
N LEU A 28 -10.36 8.48 26.52
CA LEU A 28 -10.91 9.32 25.44
C LEU A 28 -9.79 9.92 24.57
N ILE A 29 -8.73 10.46 25.18
CA ILE A 29 -7.59 11.04 24.45
C ILE A 29 -6.84 9.94 23.68
N ALA A 30 -6.57 8.81 24.33
CA ALA A 30 -5.90 7.68 23.71
C ALA A 30 -6.71 7.14 22.52
N SER A 31 -8.04 7.04 22.65
CA SER A 31 -8.91 6.60 21.55
C SER A 31 -8.80 7.51 20.33
N LEU A 32 -8.81 8.83 20.53
CA LEU A 32 -8.65 9.80 19.44
C LEU A 32 -7.24 9.74 18.82
N LEU A 33 -6.22 9.57 19.64
CA LEU A 33 -4.83 9.40 19.18
C LEU A 33 -4.69 8.13 18.31
N PHE A 34 -5.26 7.00 18.72
CA PHE A 34 -5.18 5.76 17.94
C PHE A 34 -5.91 5.87 16.60
N ILE A 35 -7.06 6.52 16.53
CA ILE A 35 -7.77 6.78 15.27
C ILE A 35 -6.87 7.57 14.31
N LEU A 36 -6.22 8.62 14.80
CA LEU A 36 -5.30 9.42 13.99
C LEU A 36 -4.09 8.60 13.52
N LEU A 37 -3.49 7.80 14.40
CA LEU A 37 -2.34 6.95 14.07
C LEU A 37 -2.70 5.91 13.01
N PHE A 38 -3.82 5.20 13.16
CA PHE A 38 -4.27 4.25 12.15
C PHE A 38 -4.59 4.95 10.82
N GLY A 39 -5.20 6.13 10.85
CA GLY A 39 -5.44 6.93 9.64
C GLY A 39 -4.17 7.27 8.88
N ILE A 40 -3.11 7.71 9.59
CA ILE A 40 -1.81 8.03 8.97
C ILE A 40 -1.14 6.76 8.43
N MET A 41 -1.18 5.64 9.18
CA MET A 41 -0.61 4.37 8.75
C MET A 41 -1.27 3.84 7.47
N GLU A 42 -2.61 3.86 7.42
CA GLU A 42 -3.36 3.41 6.24
C GLU A 42 -3.07 4.30 5.02
N MET A 43 -3.03 5.63 5.20
CA MET A 43 -2.68 6.55 4.10
C MET A 43 -1.25 6.30 3.59
N GLY A 44 -0.29 6.07 4.49
CA GLY A 44 1.08 5.74 4.12
C GLY A 44 1.17 4.45 3.30
N ARG A 45 0.40 3.42 3.69
CA ARG A 45 0.33 2.15 2.97
C ARG A 45 -0.30 2.29 1.58
N VAL A 46 -1.39 3.06 1.45
CA VAL A 46 -2.02 3.36 0.16
C VAL A 46 -1.03 4.07 -0.77
N LEU A 47 -0.30 5.07 -0.27
CA LEU A 47 0.70 5.78 -1.05
C LEU A 47 1.88 4.87 -1.46
N PHE A 48 2.31 3.97 -0.58
CA PHE A 48 3.32 2.98 -0.91
C PHE A 48 2.89 2.08 -2.07
N TYR A 49 1.65 1.58 -2.05
CA TYR A 49 1.11 0.77 -3.15
C TYR A 49 1.01 1.55 -4.45
N TRP A 50 0.62 2.81 -4.40
CA TRP A 50 0.52 3.67 -5.58
C TRP A 50 1.89 3.86 -6.27
N ASN A 51 2.93 4.17 -5.49
CA ASN A 51 4.28 4.32 -6.01
C ASN A 51 4.84 2.98 -6.54
N THR A 52 4.64 1.90 -5.78
CA THR A 52 5.14 0.57 -6.16
C THR A 52 4.43 0.02 -7.39
N ALA A 53 3.13 0.25 -7.55
CA ALA A 53 2.39 -0.16 -8.75
C ALA A 53 2.91 0.55 -10.01
N THR A 54 3.21 1.85 -9.90
CA THR A 54 3.82 2.62 -11.00
C THR A 54 5.16 2.01 -11.40
N GLU A 55 6.04 1.74 -10.42
CA GLU A 55 7.34 1.13 -10.69
C GLU A 55 7.21 -0.29 -11.26
N ALA A 56 6.27 -1.08 -10.75
CA ALA A 56 6.01 -2.45 -11.22
C ALA A 56 5.55 -2.47 -12.69
N THR A 57 4.67 -1.55 -13.12
CA THR A 57 4.28 -1.47 -14.54
C THR A 57 5.45 -1.06 -15.43
N ARG A 58 6.32 -0.15 -14.97
CA ARG A 58 7.53 0.26 -15.69
C ARG A 58 8.51 -0.89 -15.84
N LEU A 59 8.75 -1.64 -14.77
CA LEU A 59 9.57 -2.85 -14.82
C LEU A 59 8.95 -3.87 -15.77
N GLY A 60 7.65 -4.14 -15.66
CA GLY A 60 6.96 -5.11 -16.51
C GLY A 60 7.07 -4.76 -17.99
N ALA A 61 6.87 -3.48 -18.34
CA ALA A 61 7.02 -3.01 -19.72
C ALA A 61 8.48 -3.17 -20.21
N ARG A 62 9.47 -2.89 -19.35
CA ARG A 62 10.90 -3.08 -19.69
C ARG A 62 11.23 -4.55 -19.90
N LEU A 63 10.76 -5.44 -19.04
CA LEU A 63 10.97 -6.88 -19.17
C LEU A 63 10.31 -7.44 -20.44
N ALA A 64 9.13 -6.92 -20.82
CA ALA A 64 8.47 -7.31 -22.05
C ALA A 64 9.25 -6.83 -23.30
N VAL A 65 9.70 -5.58 -23.31
CA VAL A 65 10.37 -4.97 -24.46
C VAL A 65 11.81 -5.45 -24.63
N VAL A 66 12.61 -5.38 -23.56
CA VAL A 66 14.05 -5.59 -23.63
C VAL A 66 14.39 -7.08 -23.56
N CYS A 67 13.73 -7.80 -22.65
CA CYS A 67 14.05 -9.20 -22.39
C CYS A 67 13.18 -10.18 -23.19
N GLY A 68 12.06 -9.71 -23.76
CA GLY A 68 11.12 -10.57 -24.49
C GLY A 68 10.58 -11.73 -23.64
N LYS A 69 10.44 -11.54 -22.32
CA LYS A 69 10.01 -12.60 -21.39
C LYS A 69 8.52 -12.88 -21.54
N ASP A 70 8.14 -14.12 -21.28
CA ASP A 70 6.72 -14.51 -21.23
C ASP A 70 5.94 -13.73 -20.19
N ALA A 71 4.65 -13.49 -20.48
CA ALA A 71 3.73 -12.81 -19.59
C ALA A 71 3.68 -13.44 -18.18
N ALA A 72 3.83 -14.76 -18.07
CA ALA A 72 3.83 -15.45 -16.78
C ALA A 72 5.03 -15.03 -15.88
N ILE A 73 6.22 -14.89 -16.47
CA ILE A 73 7.43 -14.47 -15.75
C ILE A 73 7.30 -13.01 -15.33
N ILE A 74 6.80 -12.16 -16.23
CA ILE A 74 6.58 -10.74 -15.95
C ILE A 74 5.59 -10.56 -14.79
N LYS A 75 4.46 -11.28 -14.84
CA LYS A 75 3.45 -11.26 -13.76
C LYS A 75 4.04 -11.73 -12.42
N THR A 76 4.90 -12.75 -12.44
CA THR A 76 5.58 -13.24 -11.24
C THR A 76 6.55 -12.20 -10.67
N ARG A 77 7.38 -11.57 -11.52
CA ARG A 77 8.30 -10.51 -11.10
C ARG A 77 7.56 -9.28 -10.54
N MET A 78 6.47 -8.87 -11.18
CA MET A 78 5.60 -7.79 -10.69
C MET A 78 4.93 -8.17 -9.36
N GLY A 79 4.45 -9.41 -9.22
CA GLY A 79 3.88 -9.92 -7.96
C GLY A 79 4.88 -10.03 -6.82
N ASN A 80 6.16 -10.29 -7.10
CA ASN A 80 7.22 -10.28 -6.09
C ASN A 80 7.52 -8.87 -5.56
N MET A 81 7.33 -7.83 -6.38
CA MET A 81 7.45 -6.43 -5.93
C MET A 81 6.23 -6.00 -5.13
N LEU A 82 5.04 -6.40 -5.57
CA LEU A 82 3.79 -6.01 -4.97
C LEU A 82 2.91 -7.25 -4.78
N SER A 83 3.03 -7.88 -3.59
CA SER A 83 2.40 -9.16 -3.26
C SER A 83 0.86 -9.16 -3.26
N ILE A 84 0.26 -7.97 -3.26
CA ILE A 84 -1.19 -7.80 -3.39
C ILE A 84 -1.68 -7.96 -4.85
N LEU A 85 -0.77 -7.90 -5.84
CA LEU A 85 -1.12 -8.15 -7.23
C LEU A 85 -1.44 -9.62 -7.44
N THR A 86 -2.55 -9.89 -8.12
CA THR A 86 -2.86 -11.21 -8.63
C THR A 86 -2.63 -11.25 -10.14
N PRO A 87 -2.32 -12.42 -10.74
CA PRO A 87 -2.08 -12.51 -12.18
C PRO A 87 -3.24 -12.01 -13.06
N GLY A 88 -4.47 -11.97 -12.53
CA GLY A 88 -5.65 -11.44 -13.22
C GLY A 88 -5.75 -9.91 -13.23
N THR A 89 -5.10 -9.23 -12.29
CA THR A 89 -5.07 -7.75 -12.23
C THR A 89 -4.06 -7.13 -13.20
N ILE A 90 -3.12 -7.93 -13.72
CA ILE A 90 -2.06 -7.48 -14.62
C ILE A 90 -2.43 -7.83 -16.06
N ASP A 91 -2.57 -6.82 -16.90
CA ASP A 91 -2.78 -6.97 -18.34
C ASP A 91 -1.57 -6.49 -19.13
N ILE A 92 -1.22 -7.25 -20.18
CA ILE A 92 -0.05 -6.98 -21.03
C ILE A 92 -0.55 -6.97 -22.47
N ALA A 93 -0.70 -5.76 -23.01
CA ALA A 93 -1.20 -5.54 -24.35
C ALA A 93 -0.06 -5.23 -25.31
N TYR A 94 -0.04 -5.99 -26.40
CA TYR A 94 0.93 -5.89 -27.47
C TYR A 94 0.36 -5.12 -28.66
N THR A 95 1.13 -4.19 -29.22
CA THR A 95 0.69 -3.35 -30.35
C THR A 95 1.69 -3.39 -31.50
N PRO A 96 1.24 -3.57 -32.76
CA PRO A 96 -0.15 -3.78 -33.23
C PRO A 96 -0.72 -5.18 -32.95
N SER A 97 -2.05 -5.33 -32.88
CA SER A 97 -2.72 -6.59 -32.55
C SER A 97 -2.28 -7.76 -33.45
N GLY A 98 -2.00 -8.92 -32.85
CA GLY A 98 -1.52 -10.11 -33.58
C GLY A 98 0.00 -10.21 -33.69
N CYS A 99 0.74 -9.28 -33.09
CA CYS A 99 2.17 -9.41 -32.88
C CYS A 99 2.48 -10.21 -31.61
N ASP A 100 3.68 -10.79 -31.56
CA ASP A 100 4.20 -11.54 -30.42
C ASP A 100 5.42 -10.81 -29.83
N VAL A 101 5.98 -11.32 -28.73
CA VAL A 101 7.17 -10.79 -28.04
C VAL A 101 8.38 -10.54 -28.96
N SER A 102 8.37 -11.01 -30.21
CA SER A 102 9.42 -10.79 -31.22
C SER A 102 9.08 -9.73 -32.28
N SER A 103 7.80 -9.46 -32.54
CA SER A 103 7.34 -8.65 -33.70
C SER A 103 6.57 -7.37 -33.32
N CYS A 104 6.34 -7.14 -32.03
CA CYS A 104 5.59 -5.98 -31.56
C CYS A 104 6.39 -4.67 -31.62
N ARG A 105 5.68 -3.58 -31.94
CA ARG A 105 6.24 -2.23 -31.96
C ARG A 105 6.27 -1.60 -30.57
N SER A 106 5.24 -1.86 -29.77
CA SER A 106 5.12 -1.34 -28.40
C SER A 106 4.39 -2.34 -27.51
N VAL A 107 4.73 -2.30 -26.22
CA VAL A 107 4.06 -3.06 -25.17
C VAL A 107 3.48 -2.10 -24.15
N THR A 108 2.22 -2.33 -23.80
CA THR A 108 1.52 -1.62 -22.73
C THR A 108 1.30 -2.60 -21.59
N VAL A 109 1.86 -2.32 -20.42
CA VAL A 109 1.59 -3.09 -19.20
C VAL A 109 0.69 -2.28 -18.31
N SER A 110 -0.42 -2.87 -17.89
CA SER A 110 -1.39 -2.23 -17.01
C SER A 110 -1.74 -3.07 -15.80
N ILE A 111 -2.07 -2.38 -14.70
CA ILE A 111 -2.62 -2.95 -13.48
C ILE A 111 -4.04 -2.39 -13.35
N THR A 112 -5.02 -3.28 -13.30
CA THR A 112 -6.45 -2.97 -13.17
C THR A 112 -7.00 -3.60 -11.89
N ASP A 113 -8.09 -3.05 -11.36
CA ASP A 113 -8.86 -3.61 -10.24
C ASP A 113 -8.04 -3.96 -8.98
N LEU A 114 -7.04 -3.13 -8.66
CA LEU A 114 -6.30 -3.30 -7.41
C LEU A 114 -7.16 -2.85 -6.23
N ASN A 115 -7.63 -3.83 -5.46
CA ASN A 115 -8.40 -3.59 -4.24
C ASN A 115 -7.50 -3.62 -3.00
N VAL A 116 -7.38 -2.48 -2.32
CA VAL A 116 -6.65 -2.38 -1.05
C VAL A 116 -7.63 -2.46 0.11
N ALA A 117 -7.60 -3.57 0.84
CA ALA A 117 -8.33 -3.72 2.10
C ALA A 117 -7.60 -2.98 3.23
N THR A 118 -8.25 -1.97 3.80
CA THR A 118 -7.74 -1.21 4.97
C THR A 118 -7.85 -2.04 6.26
N PHE A 119 -6.91 -1.90 7.20
CA PHE A 119 -6.94 -2.62 8.49
C PHE A 119 -7.74 -1.89 9.58
N ILE A 120 -8.70 -1.03 9.21
CA ILE A 120 -9.48 -0.27 10.17
C ILE A 120 -10.41 -1.23 10.93
N PRO A 121 -10.33 -1.32 12.27
CA PRO A 121 -10.98 -2.38 13.05
C PRO A 121 -12.52 -2.33 13.04
N PHE A 122 -13.13 -1.20 12.65
CA PHE A 122 -14.58 -1.02 12.71
C PHE A 122 -15.26 -0.85 11.34
N VAL A 123 -14.51 -0.53 10.29
CA VAL A 123 -15.07 -0.31 8.94
C VAL A 123 -14.11 -0.91 7.91
N PRO A 124 -14.45 -2.07 7.30
CA PRO A 124 -13.67 -2.61 6.20
C PRO A 124 -13.90 -1.75 4.95
N LEU A 125 -13.07 -0.71 4.78
CA LEU A 125 -13.07 0.09 3.56
C LEU A 125 -12.19 -0.61 2.52
N ASN A 126 -12.79 -0.88 1.37
CA ASN A 126 -12.13 -1.36 0.17
C ASN A 126 -11.92 -0.16 -0.75
N LEU A 127 -10.65 0.18 -1.01
CA LEU A 127 -10.31 1.26 -1.92
C LEU A 127 -9.87 0.64 -3.26
N ASN A 128 -10.67 0.90 -4.29
CA ASN A 128 -10.31 0.59 -5.66
C ASN A 128 -9.37 1.68 -6.18
N MET A 129 -8.14 1.29 -6.51
CA MET A 129 -7.20 2.21 -7.14
C MET A 129 -7.53 2.38 -8.63
N PRO A 130 -7.32 3.58 -9.20
CA PRO A 130 -7.42 3.79 -10.63
C PRO A 130 -6.39 2.91 -11.38
N PRO A 131 -6.65 2.57 -12.65
CA PRO A 131 -5.72 1.73 -13.40
C PRO A 131 -4.39 2.45 -13.65
N PHE A 132 -3.29 1.70 -13.52
CA PHE A 132 -1.94 2.17 -13.86
C PHE A 132 -1.52 1.54 -15.17
N ALA A 133 -0.97 2.31 -16.09
CA ALA A 133 -0.47 1.78 -17.35
C ALA A 133 0.84 2.45 -17.74
N THR A 134 1.80 1.63 -18.18
CA THR A 134 3.06 2.10 -18.75
C THR A 134 3.22 1.50 -20.15
N THR A 135 3.42 2.36 -21.14
CA THR A 135 3.68 1.95 -22.53
C THR A 135 5.14 2.19 -22.87
N LEU A 136 5.83 1.17 -23.37
CA LEU A 136 7.20 1.30 -23.88
C LEU A 136 7.30 0.79 -25.32
N PRO A 137 7.89 1.57 -26.23
CA PRO A 137 8.24 1.13 -27.58
C PRO A 137 9.45 0.19 -27.58
N ARG A 138 9.56 -0.65 -28.61
CA ARG A 138 10.53 -1.76 -28.70
C ARG A 138 11.92 -1.33 -29.22
N GLU A 139 12.46 -0.23 -28.73
CA GLU A 139 13.61 0.46 -29.34
C GLU A 139 15.00 -0.05 -28.90
N SER A 140 15.08 -0.98 -27.93
CA SER A 140 16.35 -1.58 -27.51
C SER A 140 16.19 -3.09 -27.32
N MET A 141 16.79 -3.85 -28.26
CA MET A 141 16.93 -5.31 -28.17
C MET A 141 17.82 -5.71 -26.98
N GLY A 142 17.57 -6.88 -26.41
CA GLY A 142 18.17 -7.45 -25.18
C GLY A 142 19.66 -7.77 -25.20
N MET A 143 20.47 -6.97 -25.88
CA MET A 143 21.93 -7.00 -25.83
C MET A 143 22.42 -5.59 -25.52
N ASN A 144 23.29 -5.47 -24.52
CA ASN A 144 24.02 -4.21 -24.28
C ASN A 144 24.87 -3.90 -25.52
N ALA A 145 25.34 -2.65 -25.69
CA ALA A 145 26.19 -2.25 -26.82
C ALA A 145 27.47 -3.12 -27.02
N GLY A 146 27.83 -3.93 -26.02
CA GLY A 146 28.91 -4.92 -26.07
C GLY A 146 28.51 -6.38 -26.37
N GLY A 147 27.25 -6.67 -26.73
CA GLY A 147 26.81 -8.03 -27.09
C GLY A 147 26.49 -8.96 -25.91
N GLU A 148 26.56 -8.46 -24.67
CA GLU A 148 26.21 -9.20 -23.47
C GLU A 148 24.70 -9.16 -23.20
N ALA A 149 24.15 -10.25 -22.66
CA ALA A 149 22.76 -10.31 -22.22
C ALA A 149 22.52 -9.27 -21.10
N ASN A 150 21.40 -8.56 -21.17
CA ASN A 150 21.08 -7.55 -20.15
C ASN A 150 20.88 -8.23 -18.77
N PRO A 151 21.64 -7.84 -17.72
CA PRO A 151 21.50 -8.43 -16.38
C PRO A 151 20.10 -8.27 -15.78
N ASP A 152 19.33 -7.25 -16.19
CA ASP A 152 17.93 -7.08 -15.75
C ASP A 152 17.01 -8.21 -16.22
N CYS A 153 17.45 -9.02 -17.19
CA CYS A 153 16.70 -10.13 -17.76
C CYS A 153 16.94 -11.47 -17.04
N SER A 154 17.83 -11.50 -16.05
CA SER A 154 18.16 -12.70 -15.26
C SER A 154 17.16 -13.00 -14.13
#